data_AF-A0A0F9D062-F1
#
_entry.id   AF-A0A0F9D062-F1
#
_cell.length_a   1.000
_cell.length_b   1.000
_cell.length_c   1.000
_cell.angle_alpha   90.00
_cell.angle_beta   90.00
_cell.angle_gamma   90.00
#
_symmetry.space_group_name_H-M   'P 1'
#
loop_
_entity.id
_entity.type
_entity.pdbx_description
1 polymer ?
#
loop_
_entity_poly.entity_id
_entity_poly.type
_entity_poly.pdbx_seq_one_letter_code
_entity_poly.pdbx_strand_id
1 'polypeptide(L)' 'MNAWLAMLLEQVVKQMSPEIRDGMVKFVLQLEKNAKATPNPWDDIFVGIVKFVLVIK' A
#
# COMPACT_ATOMS: atom_id res chain seq x y z
N MET A 1 10.45 -16.62 4.27
CA MET A 1 10.41 -15.16 4.48
C MET A 1 10.56 -14.91 5.97
N ASN A 2 11.56 -14.15 6.42
CA ASN A 2 11.86 -14.00 7.85
C ASN A 2 10.65 -13.41 8.58
N ALA A 3 9.98 -14.20 9.42
CA ALA A 3 8.74 -13.83 10.11
C ALA A 3 8.84 -12.47 10.85
N TRP A 4 10.05 -12.15 11.29
CA TRP A 4 10.41 -10.87 11.88
C TRP A 4 10.19 -9.64 10.97
N LEU A 5 10.48 -9.74 9.66
CA LEU A 5 10.24 -8.64 8.71
C LEU A 5 8.75 -8.36 8.52
N ALA A 6 7.93 -9.42 8.49
CA ALA A 6 6.48 -9.28 8.39
C ALA A 6 5.90 -8.60 9.65
N MET A 7 6.39 -8.99 10.84
CA MET A 7 5.98 -8.35 12.10
C MET A 7 6.34 -6.86 12.16
N LEU A 8 7.53 -6.48 11.67
CA LEU A 8 7.93 -5.07 11.64
C LEU A 8 7.05 -4.25 10.70
N LEU A 9 6.75 -4.77 9.51
CA LEU A 9 5.86 -4.08 8.56
C LEU A 9 4.46 -3.90 9.15
N GLU A 10 3.93 -4.92 9.83
CA GLU A 10 2.63 -4.83 10.51
C GLU A 10 2.66 -3.78 11.63
N GLN A 11 3.72 -3.73 12.44
CA GLN A 11 3.86 -2.73 13.49
C GLN A 11 3.99 -1.32 12.93
N VAL A 12 4.75 -1.12 11.85
CA VAL A 12 4.89 0.18 11.19
C VAL A 12 3.53 0.69 10.71
N VAL A 13 2.73 -0.16 10.06
CA VAL A 13 1.39 0.23 9.60
C VAL A 13 0.44 0.52 10.78
N LYS A 14 0.52 -0.23 11.88
CA LYS A 14 -0.31 0.00 13.09
C LYS A 14 0.08 1.25 13.87
N GLN A 15 1.37 1.57 13.94
CA GLN A 15 1.92 2.69 14.71
C GLN A 15 1.99 4.00 13.91
N MET A 16 1.64 3.94 12.62
CA MET A 16 1.68 5.10 11.72
C MET A 16 0.75 6.21 12.22
N SER A 17 1.26 7.45 12.28
CA SER A 17 0.43 8.61 12.62
C SER A 17 -0.66 8.83 11.57
N PRO A 18 -1.80 9.47 11.93
CA PRO A 18 -2.86 9.77 10.98
C PRO A 18 -2.37 10.57 9.75
N GLU A 19 -1.47 11.54 9.94
CA GLU A 19 -0.94 12.37 8.85
C GLU A 19 -0.10 11.57 7.86
N ILE A 20 0.76 10.66 8.37
CA ILE A 20 1.57 9.79 7.51
C ILE A 20 0.66 8.81 6.78
N ARG A 21 -0.36 8.28 7.46
CA ARG A 21 -1.34 7.37 6.85
C ARG A 21 -2.08 8.06 5.70
N ASP A 22 -2.54 9.28 5.89
CA ASP A 22 -3.19 10.07 4.85
C ASP A 22 -2.26 10.32 3.64
N GLY A 23 -0.98 10.60 3.89
CA GLY A 23 0.02 10.73 2.83
C GLY A 23 0.20 9.44 2.03
N MET A 24 0.31 8.31 2.72
CA MET A 24 0.43 6.98 2.10
C MET A 24 -0.83 6.60 1.31
N VAL A 25 -2.02 6.90 1.83
CA VAL A 25 -3.29 6.66 1.13
C VAL A 25 -3.33 7.45 -0.18
N LYS A 26 -3.03 8.75 -0.12
CA LYS A 26 -3.00 9.61 -1.33
C LYS A 26 -1.99 9.11 -2.35
N PHE A 27 -0.81 8.69 -1.90
CA PHE A 27 0.22 8.13 -2.75
C PHE A 27 -0.25 6.85 -3.46
N VAL A 28 -0.86 5.91 -2.72
CA VAL A 28 -1.35 4.65 -3.29
C VAL A 28 -2.53 4.86 -4.24
N LEU A 29 -3.43 5.80 -3.94
CA LEU A 29 -4.49 6.20 -4.88
C LEU A 29 -3.93 6.83 -6.17
N GLN A 30 -2.82 7.55 -6.08
CA GLN A 30 -2.14 8.07 -7.27
C GLN A 30 -1.47 6.93 -8.07
N LEU A 31 -0.86 5.96 -7.39
CA LEU A 31 -0.32 4.76 -8.05
C LEU A 31 -1.43 3.96 -8.74
N GLU A 32 -2.63 3.85 -8.15
CA GLU A 32 -3.77 3.21 -8.79
C GLU A 32 -4.16 3.89 -10.11
N LYS A 33 -4.20 5.22 -10.12
CA LYS A 33 -4.48 5.97 -11.36
C LYS A 33 -3.42 5.73 -12.42
N ASN A 34 -2.15 5.68 -12.01
CA ASN A 34 -1.04 5.45 -12.91
C ASN A 34 -1.03 4.01 -13.44
N ALA A 35 -1.33 3.01 -12.60
CA ALA A 35 -1.43 1.60 -12.97
C ALA A 35 -2.54 1.37 -14.01
N LYS A 36 -3.70 1.99 -13.83
CA LYS A 36 -4.79 1.93 -14.84
C LYS A 36 -4.45 2.55 -16.18
N ALA A 37 -3.42 3.40 -16.23
CA ALA A 37 -2.92 4.00 -17.45
C ALA A 37 -1.85 3.12 -18.13
N THR A 38 -1.33 2.10 -17.46
CA THR A 38 -0.39 1.13 -18.05
C THR A 38 -1.16 -0.08 -18.58
N PRO A 39 -0.69 -0.72 -19.67
CA PRO A 39 -1.26 -1.97 -20.15
C PRO A 39 -0.81 -3.20 -19.34
N ASN A 40 -0.11 -3.01 -18.21
CA ASN A 40 0.48 -4.09 -17.43
C ASN A 40 -0.46 -4.50 -16.28
N PRO A 41 -1.10 -5.69 -16.34
CA PRO A 41 -2.05 -6.13 -15.31
C PRO A 41 -1.41 -6.35 -13.93
N TRP A 42 -0.09 -6.54 -13.89
CA TRP A 42 0.63 -6.70 -12.63
C TRP A 42 0.67 -5.41 -11.80
N ASP A 43 0.59 -4.24 -12.44
CA ASP A 43 0.61 -2.95 -11.73
C ASP A 43 -0.69 -2.77 -10.93
N ASP A 44 -1.84 -3.15 -11.50
CA ASP A 44 -3.13 -3.15 -10.81
C ASP A 44 -3.16 -4.13 -9.64
N ILE A 45 -2.60 -5.33 -9.82
CA ILE A 45 -2.48 -6.34 -8.75
C ILE A 45 -1.60 -5.82 -7.62
N PHE A 46 -0.46 -5.21 -7.95
CA PHE A 46 0.47 -4.67 -6.96
C PHE A 46 -0.18 -3.56 -6.14
N VAL A 47 -0.86 -2.62 -6.79
CA VAL A 47 -1.63 -1.57 -6.11
C VAL A 47 -2.72 -2.17 -5.23
N GLY A 48 -3.43 -3.20 -5.69
CA GLY A 48 -4.43 -3.91 -4.90
C GLY A 48 -3.87 -4.51 -3.61
N ILE A 49 -2.69 -5.13 -3.68
CA ILE A 49 -1.99 -5.68 -2.50
C ILE A 49 -1.61 -4.55 -1.53
N VAL A 50 -1.09 -3.43 -2.03
CA VAL A 50 -0.70 -2.29 -1.19
C VAL A 50 -1.92 -1.65 -0.52
N LYS A 51 -3.06 -1.53 -1.22
CA LYS A 51 -4.34 -1.07 -0.63
C LYS A 51 -4.81 -2.01 0.47
N PHE A 52 -4.70 -3.33 0.28
CA PHE A 52 -5.06 -4.32 1.28
C PHE A 52 -4.19 -4.21 2.55
N VAL A 53 -2.87 -4.07 2.39
CA VAL A 53 -1.93 -3.94 3.52
C VAL A 53 -2.19 -2.67 4.33
N LEU A 54 -2.53 -1.56 3.68
CA LEU A 54 -2.83 -0.28 4.35
C LEU A 54 -4.28 -0.18 4.84
N VAL A 55 -5.10 -1.21 4.61
CA VAL A 55 -6.53 -1.26 4.92
C VAL A 55 -7.27 -0.07 4.28
N ILE A 56 -6.92 0.21 3.04
CA ILE A 56 -7.56 1.24 2.21
C ILE A 56 -8.74 0.57 1.50
N LYS A 57 -9.94 1.12 1.69
CA LYS A 57 -11.16 0.66 1.01
C LYS A 57 -11.12 0.95 -0.49
#